data_AF-A0ABD0MU44-F1
#
_entry.id   AF-A0ABD0MU44-F1
#
_cell.length_a   1.000
_cell.length_b   1.000
_cell.length_c   1.000
_cell.angle_alpha   90.00
_cell.angle_beta   90.00
_cell.angle_gamma   90.00
#
_symmetry.space_group_name_H-M   'P 1'
#
loop_
_entity.id
_entity.type
_entity.pdbx_description
1 polymer ?
#
loop_
_entity_poly.entity_id
_entity_poly.type
_entity_poly.pdbx_seq_one_letter_code
_entity_poly.pdbx_strand_id
1 'polypeptide(L)'
;TSGVEETHMFISSGENVRLPCNNDFHDCKSTVWNYNNRHSAAVELINLGEKKKDIERHERLSLGSDCSLNIKNVIKEDYGLYTCRQYVNGQQQGTDARVYLHVLHVSSSSSQTEISAGSSVTLSCQLYSYSYAGVSCDDWIRSEGIQLFWVNQAGVKLTISDSRYQISAPGHCIITLTTTLLNEDDNREWRCEVTHRNQVKTSVTYTVKSS
;
A
#
# COMPACT_ATOMS: atom_id res chain seq x y z
N THR A 1 -6.29 -0.16 30.60
CA THR A 1 -5.91 0.82 29.58
C THR A 1 -6.57 0.40 28.28
N SER A 2 -7.70 1.01 27.92
CA SER A 2 -8.41 0.72 26.67
C SER A 2 -7.59 1.26 25.51
N GLY A 3 -6.64 0.45 25.04
CA GLY A 3 -5.78 0.80 23.91
C GLY A 3 -6.63 0.96 22.66
N VAL A 4 -6.45 2.07 21.96
CA VAL A 4 -6.97 2.26 20.60
C VAL A 4 -6.37 1.15 19.74
N GLU A 5 -7.21 0.35 19.08
CA GLU A 5 -6.74 -0.70 18.17
C GLU A 5 -6.26 -0.05 16.87
N GLU A 6 -4.94 0.14 16.76
CA GLU A 6 -4.28 0.64 15.54
C GLU A 6 -3.86 -0.54 14.67
N THR A 7 -4.46 -0.63 13.47
CA THR A 7 -4.17 -1.69 12.50
C THR A 7 -3.31 -1.16 11.36
N HIS A 8 -2.19 -1.83 11.07
CA HIS A 8 -1.34 -1.53 9.91
C HIS A 8 -1.58 -2.56 8.81
N MET A 9 -2.06 -2.10 7.66
CA MET A 9 -2.28 -2.95 6.49
C MET A 9 -1.34 -2.56 5.35
N PHE A 10 -0.71 -3.56 4.74
CA PHE A 10 0.19 -3.38 3.60
C PHE A 10 -0.47 -4.03 2.39
N ILE A 11 -0.54 -3.32 1.27
CA ILE A 11 -1.19 -3.80 0.05
C ILE A 11 -0.38 -3.37 -1.18
N SER A 12 -0.41 -4.17 -2.23
CA SER A 12 0.21 -3.81 -3.51
C SER A 12 -0.76 -2.98 -4.36
N SER A 13 -0.23 -2.00 -5.09
CA SER A 13 -1.02 -1.26 -6.07
C SER A 13 -1.62 -2.20 -7.12
N GLY A 14 -2.91 -2.03 -7.43
CA GLY A 14 -3.68 -2.89 -8.33
C GLY A 14 -4.52 -3.94 -7.61
N GLU A 15 -4.22 -4.25 -6.34
CA GLU A 15 -4.98 -5.23 -5.56
C GLU A 15 -6.26 -4.63 -4.94
N ASN A 16 -7.12 -5.48 -4.39
CA ASN A 16 -8.28 -5.08 -3.62
C ASN A 16 -7.98 -5.25 -2.12
N VAL A 17 -8.39 -4.30 -1.29
CA VAL A 17 -8.20 -4.37 0.16
C VAL A 17 -9.53 -4.23 0.89
N ARG A 18 -9.61 -4.85 2.06
CA ARG A 18 -10.74 -4.78 2.99
C ARG A 18 -10.27 -4.30 4.35
N LEU A 19 -10.67 -3.09 4.73
CA LEU A 19 -10.29 -2.45 5.98
C LEU A 19 -11.31 -2.81 7.06
N PRO A 20 -10.88 -3.43 8.17
CA PRO A 20 -11.77 -3.84 9.24
C PRO A 20 -12.32 -2.61 9.99
N CYS A 21 -13.61 -2.64 10.31
CA CYS A 21 -14.23 -1.68 11.22
C CYS A 21 -14.36 -2.25 12.65
N ASN A 22 -14.33 -3.58 12.81
CA ASN A 22 -14.50 -4.30 14.08
C ASN A 22 -15.77 -3.84 14.85
N ASN A 23 -16.92 -3.90 14.16
CA ASN A 23 -18.20 -3.48 14.71
C ASN A 23 -19.03 -4.63 15.28
N ASP A 24 -19.77 -4.33 16.35
CA ASP A 24 -20.80 -5.23 16.91
C ASP A 24 -22.16 -5.10 16.19
N PHE A 25 -22.35 -4.06 15.37
CA PHE A 25 -23.60 -3.78 14.66
C PHE A 25 -23.59 -4.33 13.23
N HIS A 26 -24.62 -5.10 12.86
CA HIS A 26 -24.68 -5.85 11.60
C HIS A 26 -25.35 -5.13 10.43
N ASP A 27 -25.99 -3.97 10.61
CA ASP A 27 -26.74 -3.29 9.54
C ASP A 27 -26.03 -2.07 8.93
N CYS A 28 -24.85 -1.71 9.46
CA CYS A 28 -23.99 -0.60 9.03
C CYS A 28 -24.61 0.79 9.04
N LYS A 29 -25.86 0.95 9.49
CA LYS A 29 -26.55 2.26 9.52
C LYS A 29 -25.93 3.24 10.51
N SER A 30 -25.17 2.73 11.47
CA SER A 30 -24.38 3.53 12.42
C SER A 30 -22.97 3.84 11.92
N THR A 31 -22.54 3.23 10.80
CA THR A 31 -21.13 3.25 10.39
C THR A 31 -20.77 4.49 9.60
N VAL A 32 -19.71 5.17 10.03
CA VAL A 32 -19.07 6.27 9.33
C VAL A 32 -17.61 5.91 9.06
N TRP A 33 -17.16 6.07 7.81
CA TRP A 33 -15.76 5.94 7.43
C TRP A 33 -15.20 7.29 7.03
N ASN A 34 -14.09 7.67 7.66
CA ASN A 34 -13.33 8.88 7.34
C ASN A 34 -11.96 8.51 6.77
N TYR A 35 -11.48 9.29 5.82
CA TYR A 35 -10.16 9.17 5.22
C TYR A 35 -9.35 10.44 5.48
N ASN A 36 -8.12 10.23 5.93
CA ASN A 36 -7.17 11.28 6.22
C ASN A 36 -5.86 10.98 5.48
N ASN A 37 -5.38 11.96 4.72
CA ASN A 37 -4.02 11.95 4.20
C ASN A 37 -3.24 13.15 4.77
N ARG A 38 -1.96 13.27 4.42
CA ARG A 38 -1.09 14.34 4.92
C ARG A 38 -1.32 15.69 4.23
N HIS A 39 -1.98 15.69 3.07
CA HIS A 39 -2.00 16.82 2.14
C HIS A 39 -3.36 17.51 2.02
N SER A 40 -4.42 16.92 2.58
CA SER A 40 -5.79 17.41 2.45
C SER A 40 -6.57 17.29 3.75
N ALA A 41 -7.70 18.01 3.82
CA ALA A 41 -8.67 17.85 4.88
C ALA A 41 -9.21 16.40 4.91
N ALA A 42 -9.71 16.00 6.09
CA ALA A 42 -10.39 14.72 6.26
C ALA A 42 -11.61 14.65 5.33
N VAL A 43 -11.80 13.50 4.68
CA VAL A 43 -12.91 13.25 3.76
C VAL A 43 -13.78 12.13 4.34
N GLU A 44 -15.08 12.38 4.47
CA GLU A 44 -16.04 11.34 4.81
C GLU A 44 -16.31 10.48 3.56
N LEU A 45 -16.06 9.17 3.66
CA LEU A 45 -16.25 8.22 2.56
C LEU A 45 -17.63 7.56 2.62
N ILE A 46 -18.03 7.17 3.82
CA ILE A 46 -19.31 6.52 4.14
C ILE A 46 -19.93 7.29 5.30
N ASN A 47 -21.20 7.65 5.19
CA ASN A 47 -21.97 8.29 6.23
C ASN A 47 -23.19 7.45 6.59
N LEU A 48 -23.27 6.97 7.84
CA LEU A 48 -24.38 6.16 8.33
C LEU A 48 -24.73 4.98 7.40
N GLY A 49 -23.70 4.30 6.90
CA GLY A 49 -23.81 3.17 5.97
C GLY A 49 -23.97 3.54 4.49
N GLU A 50 -24.13 4.82 4.17
CA GLU A 50 -24.31 5.29 2.80
C GLU A 50 -23.01 5.84 2.21
N LYS A 51 -22.66 5.38 1.01
CA LYS A 51 -21.47 5.84 0.29
C LYS A 51 -21.69 7.24 -0.27
N LYS A 52 -20.75 8.17 -0.02
CA LYS A 52 -20.72 9.49 -0.65
C LYS A 52 -20.46 9.38 -2.14
N LYS A 53 -21.18 10.16 -2.95
CA LYS A 53 -21.13 10.10 -4.43
C LYS A 53 -20.20 11.15 -5.02
N ASP A 54 -19.93 12.21 -4.29
CA ASP A 54 -19.15 13.38 -4.65
C ASP A 54 -17.63 13.22 -4.38
N ILE A 55 -17.16 11.98 -4.25
CA ILE A 55 -15.75 11.65 -4.02
C ILE A 55 -15.17 10.92 -5.25
N GLU A 56 -13.98 11.31 -5.69
CA GLU A 56 -13.32 10.75 -6.90
C GLU A 56 -13.18 9.23 -6.87
N ARG A 57 -13.05 8.65 -5.67
CA ARG A 57 -12.87 7.21 -5.45
C ARG A 57 -14.18 6.42 -5.27
N HIS A 58 -15.36 7.04 -5.37
CA HIS A 58 -16.61 6.41 -4.95
C HIS A 58 -16.88 5.08 -5.67
N GLU A 59 -16.57 4.95 -6.96
CA GLU A 59 -16.84 3.72 -7.72
C GLU A 59 -16.03 2.52 -7.22
N ARG A 60 -14.87 2.77 -6.63
CA ARG A 60 -13.98 1.72 -6.10
C ARG A 60 -14.34 1.30 -4.67
N LEU A 61 -15.19 2.05 -3.98
CA LEU A 61 -15.56 1.79 -2.59
C LEU A 61 -16.86 0.99 -2.46
N SER A 62 -16.87 0.05 -1.52
CA SER A 62 -18.10 -0.61 -1.07
C SER A 62 -17.99 -1.03 0.40
N LEU A 63 -19.14 -1.21 1.07
CA LEU A 63 -19.18 -1.81 2.41
C LEU A 63 -19.41 -3.31 2.33
N GLY A 64 -18.71 -4.06 3.18
CA GLY A 64 -19.05 -5.44 3.49
C GLY A 64 -20.24 -5.54 4.43
N SER A 65 -20.78 -6.75 4.60
CA SER A 65 -21.90 -7.02 5.52
C SER A 65 -21.55 -6.81 7.01
N ASP A 66 -20.27 -6.77 7.34
CA ASP A 66 -19.73 -6.44 8.67
C ASP A 66 -19.24 -4.99 8.77
N CYS A 67 -19.62 -4.15 7.81
CA CYS A 67 -19.27 -2.73 7.74
C CYS A 67 -17.79 -2.44 7.49
N SER A 68 -17.00 -3.46 7.16
CA SER A 68 -15.64 -3.27 6.65
C SER A 68 -15.66 -2.50 5.32
N LEU A 69 -14.70 -1.60 5.12
CA LEU A 69 -14.57 -0.83 3.89
C LEU A 69 -13.74 -1.61 2.86
N ASN A 70 -14.33 -1.90 1.71
CA ASN A 70 -13.61 -2.46 0.57
C ASN A 70 -13.16 -1.35 -0.37
N ILE A 71 -11.91 -1.42 -0.81
CA ILE A 71 -11.33 -0.54 -1.82
C ILE A 71 -10.82 -1.42 -2.95
N LYS A 72 -11.40 -1.25 -4.14
CA LYS A 72 -10.99 -1.97 -5.35
C LYS A 72 -9.85 -1.24 -6.07
N ASN A 73 -8.99 -2.01 -6.74
CA ASN A 73 -7.91 -1.51 -7.59
C ASN A 73 -7.14 -0.37 -6.91
N VAL A 74 -6.47 -0.69 -5.80
CA VAL A 74 -5.77 0.28 -4.96
C VAL A 74 -4.70 1.00 -5.76
N ILE A 75 -4.65 2.32 -5.67
CA ILE A 75 -3.59 3.15 -6.26
C ILE A 75 -2.67 3.71 -5.18
N LYS A 76 -1.49 4.21 -5.58
CA LYS A 76 -0.51 4.74 -4.63
C LYS A 76 -1.08 5.89 -3.78
N GLU A 77 -2.04 6.66 -4.29
CA GLU A 77 -2.75 7.76 -3.59
C GLU A 77 -3.84 7.31 -2.62
N ASP A 78 -4.12 6.01 -2.50
CA ASP A 78 -5.06 5.49 -1.51
C ASP A 78 -4.41 5.25 -0.14
N TYR A 79 -3.08 5.38 -0.01
CA TYR A 79 -2.40 5.33 1.29
C TYR A 79 -2.93 6.42 2.23
N GLY A 80 -3.04 6.12 3.52
CA GLY A 80 -3.65 7.05 4.46
C GLY A 80 -4.11 6.41 5.75
N LEU A 81 -4.67 7.24 6.62
CA LEU A 81 -5.40 6.81 7.79
C LEU A 81 -6.89 6.73 7.46
N TYR A 82 -7.46 5.54 7.65
CA TYR A 82 -8.89 5.28 7.55
C TYR A 82 -9.43 5.07 8.95
N THR A 83 -10.45 5.84 9.33
CA THR A 83 -11.07 5.76 10.65
C THR A 83 -12.51 5.35 10.52
N CYS A 84 -12.85 4.22 11.13
CA CYS A 84 -14.22 3.78 11.27
C CYS A 84 -14.80 4.24 12.61
N ARG A 85 -16.03 4.75 12.57
CA ARG A 85 -16.78 5.21 13.74
C ARG A 85 -18.19 4.67 13.70
N GLN A 86 -18.77 4.46 14.87
CA GLN A 86 -20.17 4.08 15.04
C GLN A 86 -20.94 5.20 15.73
N TYR A 87 -22.12 5.54 15.22
CA TYR A 87 -23.02 6.52 15.82
C TYR A 87 -24.41 5.91 16.05
N VAL A 88 -24.91 6.03 17.27
CA VAL A 88 -26.28 5.66 17.64
C VAL A 88 -26.93 6.89 18.28
N ASN A 89 -28.08 7.32 17.75
CA ASN A 89 -28.79 8.52 18.21
C ASN A 89 -27.90 9.79 18.26
N GLY A 90 -26.98 9.92 17.30
CA GLY A 90 -26.03 11.04 17.22
C GLY A 90 -24.86 10.97 18.19
N GLN A 91 -24.77 9.92 19.02
CA GLN A 91 -23.66 9.71 19.94
C GLN A 91 -22.71 8.64 19.43
N GLN A 92 -21.41 8.94 19.46
CA GLN A 92 -20.38 7.98 19.10
C GLN A 92 -20.38 6.81 20.09
N GLN A 93 -20.34 5.59 19.58
CA GLN A 93 -20.22 4.37 20.35
C GLN A 93 -18.79 3.83 20.28
N GLY A 94 -18.25 3.43 21.43
CA GLY A 94 -16.92 2.82 21.51
C GLY A 94 -15.77 3.72 21.06
N THR A 95 -14.61 3.09 20.88
CA THR A 95 -13.41 3.73 20.34
C THR A 95 -13.38 3.67 18.81
N ASP A 96 -12.71 4.64 18.20
CA ASP A 96 -12.40 4.62 16.76
C ASP A 96 -11.63 3.33 16.39
N ALA A 97 -12.03 2.64 15.32
CA ALA A 97 -11.17 1.66 14.67
C ALA A 97 -10.30 2.37 13.64
N ARG A 98 -8.98 2.28 13.80
CA ARG A 98 -8.02 3.02 12.97
C ARG A 98 -7.19 2.07 12.13
N VAL A 99 -7.20 2.29 10.83
CA VAL A 99 -6.46 1.51 9.86
C VAL A 99 -5.49 2.40 9.09
N TYR A 100 -4.20 2.17 9.28
CA TYR A 100 -3.13 2.77 8.48
C TYR A 100 -2.91 1.89 7.25
N LEU A 101 -3.32 2.39 6.09
CA LEU A 101 -3.12 1.72 4.82
C LEU A 101 -1.79 2.17 4.19
N HIS A 102 -0.90 1.21 3.98
CA HIS A 102 0.40 1.37 3.34
C HIS A 102 0.36 0.72 1.95
N VAL A 103 0.74 1.46 0.91
CA VAL A 103 0.66 0.99 -0.46
C VAL A 103 2.06 0.80 -1.04
N LEU A 104 2.37 -0.44 -1.44
CA LEU A 104 3.59 -0.76 -2.17
C LEU A 104 3.34 -0.59 -3.67
N HIS A 105 4.22 0.17 -4.33
CA HIS A 105 4.10 0.44 -5.76
C HIS A 105 5.47 0.31 -6.44
N VAL A 106 5.50 -0.33 -7.61
CA VAL A 106 6.70 -0.39 -8.47
C VAL A 106 6.47 0.46 -9.71
N SER A 107 7.41 1.35 -9.99
CA SER A 107 7.48 2.08 -11.26
C SER A 107 8.76 1.74 -12.02
N SER A 108 8.73 1.90 -13.34
CA SER A 108 9.90 1.74 -14.21
C SER A 108 10.31 3.09 -14.77
N SER A 109 11.62 3.29 -14.97
CA SER A 109 12.16 4.44 -15.70
C SER A 109 11.82 4.41 -17.19
N SER A 110 11.48 3.24 -17.73
CA SER A 110 11.05 3.09 -19.12
C SER A 110 9.53 3.17 -19.21
N SER A 111 9.03 4.01 -20.12
CA SER A 111 7.62 4.03 -20.52
C SER A 111 7.29 2.95 -21.56
N GLN A 112 8.29 2.22 -22.07
CA GLN A 112 8.11 1.22 -23.10
C GLN A 112 7.61 -0.08 -22.49
N THR A 113 6.47 -0.56 -22.98
CA THR A 113 5.93 -1.91 -22.69
C THR A 113 6.74 -3.03 -23.35
N GLU A 114 7.62 -2.66 -24.27
CA GLU A 114 8.41 -3.50 -25.13
C GLU A 114 9.84 -3.01 -25.04
N ILE A 115 10.76 -3.85 -24.55
CA ILE A 115 12.11 -3.39 -24.22
C ILE A 115 13.14 -4.06 -25.12
N SER A 116 14.02 -3.24 -25.71
CA SER A 116 15.11 -3.72 -26.54
C SER A 116 16.27 -4.23 -25.69
N ALA A 117 16.86 -5.35 -26.11
CA ALA A 117 18.05 -5.88 -25.48
C ALA A 117 19.21 -4.87 -25.50
N GLY A 118 19.94 -4.80 -24.39
CA GLY A 118 21.03 -3.85 -24.17
C GLY A 118 20.58 -2.49 -23.60
N SER A 119 19.28 -2.24 -23.47
CA SER A 119 18.79 -1.05 -22.76
C SER A 119 18.86 -1.23 -21.24
N SER A 120 19.13 -0.13 -20.54
CA SER A 120 19.15 -0.10 -19.08
C SER A 120 17.77 0.31 -18.55
N VAL A 121 17.25 -0.47 -17.59
CA VAL A 121 16.01 -0.18 -16.89
C VAL A 121 16.30 0.03 -15.41
N THR A 122 15.63 1.03 -14.82
CA THR A 122 15.61 1.24 -13.37
C THR A 122 14.20 1.01 -12.86
N LEU A 123 14.05 0.04 -11.98
CA LEU A 123 12.82 -0.24 -11.25
C LEU A 123 12.89 0.44 -9.89
N SER A 124 11.86 1.21 -9.56
CA SER A 124 11.73 1.90 -8.29
C SER A 124 10.57 1.28 -7.51
N CYS A 125 10.90 0.64 -6.39
CA CYS A 125 9.90 0.13 -5.47
C CYS A 125 9.75 1.08 -4.29
N GLN A 126 8.56 1.65 -4.12
CA GLN A 126 8.29 2.65 -3.10
C GLN A 126 7.10 2.25 -2.23
N LEU A 127 7.28 2.39 -0.91
CA LEU A 127 6.21 2.25 0.07
C LEU A 127 5.63 3.63 0.40
N TYR A 128 4.36 3.83 0.07
CA TYR A 128 3.59 5.02 0.44
C TYR A 128 2.90 4.75 1.78
N SER A 129 3.18 5.58 2.79
CA SER A 129 2.72 5.41 4.16
C SER A 129 2.28 6.74 4.78
N TYR A 130 1.27 6.68 5.65
CA TYR A 130 0.81 7.81 6.44
C TYR A 130 1.64 7.92 7.72
N SER A 131 2.42 8.98 7.84
CA SER A 131 3.14 9.33 9.07
C SER A 131 2.44 10.50 9.76
N TYR A 132 2.04 10.29 11.03
CA TYR A 132 1.56 11.36 11.89
C TYR A 132 2.75 12.12 12.50
N ALA A 133 2.61 13.44 12.71
CA ALA A 133 3.58 14.30 13.41
C ALA A 133 4.91 14.62 12.70
N GLY A 134 4.97 14.54 11.36
CA GLY A 134 6.15 15.00 10.62
C GLY A 134 7.38 14.08 10.73
N VAL A 135 7.19 12.89 11.31
CA VAL A 135 8.17 11.81 11.29
C VAL A 135 8.42 11.44 9.83
N SER A 136 9.68 11.41 9.41
CA SER A 136 10.00 11.02 8.05
C SER A 136 9.57 9.56 7.84
N CYS A 137 9.23 9.20 6.60
CA CYS A 137 8.94 7.80 6.27
C CYS A 137 10.10 6.88 6.72
N ASP A 138 11.32 7.44 6.69
CA ASP A 138 12.54 6.78 7.09
C ASP A 138 12.64 6.42 8.57
N ASP A 139 12.18 7.30 9.45
CA ASP A 139 12.22 7.06 10.89
C ASP A 139 11.19 5.99 11.30
N TRP A 140 10.01 6.03 10.68
CA TRP A 140 8.95 5.04 10.95
C TRP A 140 9.32 3.63 10.47
N ILE A 141 9.88 3.50 9.27
CA ILE A 141 10.32 2.19 8.75
C ILE A 141 11.37 1.56 9.67
N ARG A 142 12.28 2.38 10.20
CA ARG A 142 13.32 1.92 11.13
C ARG A 142 12.73 1.45 12.45
N SER A 143 11.79 2.22 13.03
CA SER A 143 11.21 1.88 14.34
C SER A 143 10.32 0.65 14.30
N GLU A 144 9.56 0.45 13.22
CA GLU A 144 8.66 -0.70 13.08
C GLU A 144 9.34 -1.95 12.52
N GLY A 145 10.62 -1.87 12.15
CA GLY A 145 11.34 -3.00 11.54
C GLY A 145 10.74 -3.38 10.19
N ILE A 146 10.43 -2.37 9.38
CA ILE A 146 9.98 -2.55 8.00
C ILE A 146 11.22 -2.63 7.10
N GLN A 147 11.18 -3.50 6.10
CA GLN A 147 12.26 -3.60 5.11
C GLN A 147 11.68 -3.80 3.72
N LEU A 148 12.25 -3.09 2.74
CA LEU A 148 12.02 -3.32 1.32
C LEU A 148 13.23 -4.05 0.74
N PHE A 149 12.99 -5.03 -0.12
CA PHE A 149 14.05 -5.68 -0.89
C PHE A 149 13.52 -6.28 -2.18
N TRP A 150 14.42 -6.48 -3.13
CA TRP A 150 14.15 -7.18 -4.37
C TRP A 150 14.46 -8.67 -4.22
N VAL A 151 13.63 -9.52 -4.82
CA VAL A 151 13.88 -10.94 -5.02
C VAL A 151 13.81 -11.26 -6.52
N ASN A 152 14.57 -12.27 -6.94
CA ASN A 152 14.46 -12.82 -8.28
C ASN A 152 13.24 -13.74 -8.41
N GLN A 153 13.04 -14.29 -9.61
CA GLN A 153 11.97 -15.25 -9.91
C GLN A 153 11.97 -16.50 -9.02
N ALA A 154 13.13 -16.91 -8.50
CA ALA A 154 13.25 -18.04 -7.57
C ALA A 154 12.95 -17.66 -6.10
N GLY A 155 12.60 -16.40 -5.82
CA GLY A 155 12.37 -15.89 -4.47
C GLY A 155 13.66 -15.64 -3.68
N VAL A 156 14.82 -15.66 -4.34
CA VAL A 156 16.10 -15.38 -3.69
C VAL A 156 16.31 -13.88 -3.61
N LYS A 157 16.60 -13.38 -2.41
CA LYS A 157 16.90 -11.97 -2.14
C LYS A 157 18.11 -11.51 -2.97
N LEU A 158 17.89 -10.49 -3.79
CA LEU A 158 18.94 -9.84 -4.55
C LEU A 158 19.78 -8.95 -3.63
N THR A 159 21.08 -8.93 -3.86
CA THR A 159 22.06 -8.22 -3.02
C THR A 159 22.96 -7.34 -3.87
N ILE A 160 23.60 -6.36 -3.24
CA ILE A 160 24.53 -5.42 -3.92
C ILE A 160 25.73 -6.17 -4.52
N SER A 161 26.06 -7.36 -4.02
CA SER A 161 27.12 -8.22 -4.57
C SER A 161 26.75 -8.92 -5.88
N ASP A 162 25.48 -8.89 -6.30
CA ASP A 162 25.09 -9.42 -7.59
C ASP A 162 25.55 -8.45 -8.69
N SER A 163 26.58 -8.85 -9.45
CA SER A 163 27.18 -8.01 -10.48
C SER A 163 26.20 -7.59 -11.58
N ARG A 164 25.07 -8.28 -11.73
CA ARG A 164 24.03 -7.94 -12.71
C ARG A 164 23.17 -6.76 -12.26
N TYR A 165 23.02 -6.55 -10.95
CA TYR A 165 22.05 -5.62 -10.39
C TYR A 165 22.74 -4.50 -9.62
N GLN A 166 22.43 -3.26 -10.00
CA GLN A 166 22.79 -2.09 -9.22
C GLN A 166 21.62 -1.75 -8.29
N ILE A 167 21.70 -2.21 -7.04
CA ILE A 167 20.67 -1.97 -6.03
C ILE A 167 21.06 -0.74 -5.21
N SER A 168 20.14 0.21 -5.08
CA SER A 168 20.31 1.40 -4.25
C SER A 168 19.08 1.61 -3.37
N ALA A 169 19.29 2.12 -2.17
CA ALA A 169 18.22 2.50 -1.24
C ALA A 169 18.41 3.98 -0.87
N PRO A 170 17.99 4.92 -1.75
CA PRO A 170 18.23 6.35 -1.54
C PRO A 170 17.43 6.91 -0.35
N GLY A 171 16.44 6.16 0.14
CA GLY A 171 15.75 6.36 1.40
C GLY A 171 15.31 4.99 1.95
N HIS A 172 14.72 4.95 3.13
CA HIS A 172 14.26 3.70 3.72
C HIS A 172 12.91 3.24 3.15
N CYS A 173 12.13 4.15 2.56
CA CYS A 173 10.83 3.84 1.92
C CYS A 173 10.92 3.58 0.42
N ILE A 174 12.12 3.57 -0.14
CA ILE A 174 12.34 3.33 -1.57
C ILE A 174 13.59 2.49 -1.78
N ILE A 175 13.46 1.45 -2.60
CA ILE A 175 14.58 0.66 -3.09
C ILE A 175 14.53 0.60 -4.60
N THR A 176 15.65 0.87 -5.24
CA THR A 176 15.80 0.83 -6.69
C THR A 176 16.66 -0.34 -7.13
N LEU A 177 16.32 -0.92 -8.27
CA LEU A 177 17.11 -1.94 -8.96
C LEU A 177 17.34 -1.46 -10.39
N THR A 178 18.60 -1.28 -10.74
CA THR A 178 19.01 -0.97 -12.11
C THR A 178 19.70 -2.17 -12.73
N THR A 179 19.33 -2.52 -13.96
CA THR A 179 19.90 -3.63 -14.72
C THR A 179 19.88 -3.32 -16.21
N THR A 180 20.87 -3.83 -16.94
CA THR A 180 20.81 -3.91 -18.40
C THR A 180 20.03 -5.15 -18.78
N LEU A 181 19.03 -5.01 -19.66
CA LEU A 181 18.22 -6.14 -20.10
C LEU A 181 18.93 -6.96 -21.15
N LEU A 182 18.82 -8.27 -21.03
CA LEU A 182 19.36 -9.24 -21.97
C LEU A 182 18.22 -9.90 -22.76
N ASN A 183 18.54 -10.50 -23.91
CA ASN A 183 17.56 -11.29 -24.69
C ASN A 183 16.94 -12.43 -23.85
N GLU A 184 17.68 -12.98 -22.89
CA GLU A 184 17.22 -14.02 -21.96
C GLU A 184 16.30 -13.51 -20.84
N ASP A 185 16.05 -12.20 -20.77
CA ASP A 185 15.16 -11.58 -19.77
C ASP A 185 13.71 -11.52 -20.22
N ASP A 186 13.37 -12.09 -21.37
CA ASP A 186 11.97 -12.19 -21.78
C ASP A 186 11.15 -12.97 -20.74
N ASN A 187 10.03 -12.39 -20.32
CA ASN A 187 9.19 -12.86 -19.22
C ASN A 187 9.91 -12.99 -17.87
N ARG A 188 11.08 -12.35 -17.69
CA ARG A 188 11.74 -12.31 -16.39
C ARG A 188 10.96 -11.44 -15.42
N GLU A 189 10.83 -11.96 -14.20
CA GLU A 189 10.18 -11.29 -13.09
C GLU A 189 11.20 -10.77 -12.07
N TRP A 190 11.04 -9.51 -11.70
CA TRP A 190 11.62 -8.94 -10.48
C TRP A 190 10.50 -8.60 -9.53
N ARG A 191 10.61 -9.06 -8.30
CA ARG A 191 9.58 -8.83 -7.29
C ARG A 191 10.16 -8.00 -6.16
N CYS A 192 9.49 -6.89 -5.85
CA CYS A 192 9.78 -6.13 -4.65
C CYS A 192 8.88 -6.61 -3.52
N GLU A 193 9.45 -6.91 -2.37
CA GLU A 193 8.73 -7.33 -1.18
C GLU A 193 8.87 -6.31 -0.06
N VAL A 194 7.81 -6.14 0.71
CA VAL A 194 7.83 -5.40 1.97
C VAL A 194 7.62 -6.37 3.13
N THR A 195 8.49 -6.27 4.13
CA THR A 195 8.35 -6.98 5.40
C THR A 195 7.99 -6.01 6.51
N HIS A 196 7.29 -6.52 7.51
CA HIS A 196 7.06 -5.84 8.78
C HIS A 196 7.35 -6.84 9.90
N ARG A 197 8.33 -6.54 10.75
CA ARG A 197 8.82 -7.45 11.82
C ARG A 197 9.24 -8.81 11.28
N ASN A 198 10.06 -8.80 10.21
CA ASN A 198 10.59 -9.98 9.51
C ASN A 198 9.55 -10.89 8.85
N GLN A 199 8.29 -10.46 8.73
CA GLN A 199 7.26 -11.18 7.99
C GLN A 199 6.95 -10.44 6.70
N VAL A 200 6.98 -11.15 5.57
CA VAL A 200 6.53 -10.60 4.29
C VAL A 200 5.05 -10.26 4.42
N LYS A 201 4.68 -9.02 4.06
CA LYS A 201 3.30 -8.55 4.13
C LYS A 201 2.66 -8.45 2.76
N THR A 202 3.38 -7.94 1.77
CA THR A 202 2.95 -7.92 0.37
C THR A 202 4.14 -7.81 -0.57
N SER A 203 3.88 -7.98 -1.87
CA SER A 203 4.87 -7.89 -2.93
C SER A 203 4.29 -7.36 -4.23
N VAL A 204 5.09 -6.63 -5.01
CA VAL A 204 4.75 -6.19 -6.36
C VAL A 204 5.72 -6.83 -7.34
N THR A 205 5.19 -7.51 -8.36
CA THR A 205 5.99 -8.09 -9.44
C THR A 205 6.04 -7.15 -10.63
N TYR A 206 7.24 -6.97 -11.18
CA TYR A 206 7.47 -6.36 -12.47
C TYR A 206 7.98 -7.43 -13.45
N THR A 207 7.26 -7.62 -14.56
CA THR A 207 7.61 -8.58 -15.60
C THR A 207 8.06 -7.82 -16.84
N VAL A 208 9.24 -8.18 -17.35
CA VAL A 208 9.71 -7.67 -18.64
C VAL A 208 9.08 -8.47 -19.78
N LYS A 209 8.74 -7.78 -20.86
CA LYS A 209 8.34 -8.39 -22.12
C LYS A 209 9.24 -7.84 -23.23
N SER A 210 9.94 -8.73 -23.93
CA SER A 210 10.66 -8.34 -25.14
C SER A 210 9.69 -8.22 -26.32
N SER A 211 9.98 -7.29 -27.23
CA SER A 211 9.35 -7.20 -28.55
C SER A 211 9.88 -8.23 -29.53
#